data_AF-A0A4U6L132-F1
#
_entry.id   AF-A0A4U6L132-F1
#
_cell.length_a   1.000
_cell.length_b   1.000
_cell.length_c   1.000
_cell.angle_alpha   90.00
_cell.angle_beta   90.00
_cell.angle_gamma   90.00
#
_symmetry.space_group_name_H-M   'P 1'
#
loop_
_entity.id
_entity.type
_entity.pdbx_description
1 polymer ?
#
loop_
_entity_poly.entity_id
_entity_poly.type
_entity_poly.pdbx_seq_one_letter_code
_entity_poly.pdbx_strand_id
1 'polypeptide(L)'
;PEGLYSAKTFTEEEMPGFGVSVWTSLVPVILMAMRAVAEMILPKGHAFLTVAEFLGDPVMATLIAVLIAMFTFGLNRGRSMDQINDTLVSSIKIIAMMLL
;
A
#
# COMPACT_ATOMS: atom_id res chain seq x y z
N PRO A 1 -7.57 26.38 -6.16
CA PRO A 1 -6.54 26.37 -5.10
C PRO A 1 -5.20 25.89 -5.67
N GLU A 2 -4.11 26.59 -5.40
CA GLU A 2 -2.76 26.19 -5.83
C GLU A 2 -2.45 24.81 -5.22
N GLY A 3 -2.40 23.77 -6.06
CA GLY A 3 -2.27 22.36 -5.65
C GLY A 3 -3.32 21.40 -6.24
N LEU A 4 -4.45 21.91 -6.75
CA LEU A 4 -5.52 21.10 -7.38
C LEU A 4 -5.33 20.87 -8.89
N TYR A 5 -4.30 21.48 -9.49
CA TYR A 5 -3.96 21.31 -10.90
C TYR A 5 -2.47 20.96 -11.01
N SER A 6 -2.18 19.69 -11.20
CA SER A 6 -0.83 19.21 -11.51
C SER A 6 -0.82 18.83 -12.99
N ALA A 7 -0.50 19.79 -13.85
CA ALA A 7 -0.26 19.56 -15.27
C ALA A 7 1.15 18.96 -15.49
N LYS A 8 1.54 17.99 -14.66
CA LYS A 8 2.77 17.23 -14.87
C LYS A 8 2.40 16.00 -15.70
N THR A 9 2.64 16.09 -17.00
CA THR A 9 2.61 14.92 -17.90
C THR A 9 3.79 14.04 -17.55
N PHE A 10 3.57 13.04 -16.69
CA PHE A 10 4.55 12.00 -16.43
C PHE A 10 4.78 11.22 -17.73
N THR A 11 6.04 11.08 -18.15
CA THR A 11 6.38 10.24 -19.30
C THR A 11 6.22 8.75 -18.92
N GLU A 12 6.03 7.86 -19.89
CA GLU A 12 5.83 6.42 -19.63
C GLU A 12 6.98 5.79 -18.82
N GLU A 13 8.17 6.39 -18.88
CA GLU A 13 9.38 5.99 -18.16
C GLU A 13 9.31 6.32 -16.65
N GLU A 14 8.62 7.41 -16.29
CA GLU A 14 8.44 7.85 -14.89
C GLU A 14 7.33 7.05 -14.16
N MET A 15 6.42 6.42 -14.91
CA MET A 15 5.29 5.70 -14.33
C MET A 15 5.68 4.28 -13.88
N PRO A 16 5.27 3.83 -12.68
CA PRO A 16 5.41 2.44 -12.29
C PRO A 16 4.75 1.54 -13.33
N GLY A 17 5.48 0.54 -13.82
CA GLY A 17 5.02 -0.33 -14.89
C GLY A 17 3.65 -0.92 -14.52
N PHE A 18 2.71 -0.91 -15.46
CA PHE A 18 1.29 -1.22 -15.19
C PHE A 18 1.09 -2.50 -14.38
N GLY A 19 1.80 -3.58 -14.73
CA GLY A 19 1.72 -4.85 -14.01
C GLY A 19 2.16 -4.76 -12.54
N VAL A 20 3.24 -4.02 -12.26
CA VAL A 20 3.73 -3.82 -10.89
C VAL A 20 2.72 -3.00 -10.08
N SER A 21 2.12 -1.99 -10.70
CA SER A 21 1.09 -1.15 -10.08
C SER A 21 -0.16 -1.94 -9.68
N VAL A 22 -0.61 -2.84 -10.56
CA VAL A 22 -1.74 -3.73 -10.27
C VAL A 22 -1.40 -4.72 -9.17
N TRP A 23 -0.24 -5.38 -9.24
CA TRP A 23 0.15 -6.37 -8.23
C TRP A 23 0.29 -5.75 -6.83
N THR A 24 1.01 -4.64 -6.70
CA THR A 24 1.24 -4.00 -5.41
C THR A 24 -0.05 -3.46 -4.77
N SER A 25 -1.00 -2.97 -5.58
CA SER A 25 -2.30 -2.50 -5.05
C SER A 25 -3.24 -3.62 -4.63
N LEU A 26 -3.07 -4.84 -5.17
CA LEU A 26 -3.85 -6.03 -4.80
C LEU A 26 -3.34 -6.75 -3.55
N VAL A 27 -2.07 -6.56 -3.16
CA VAL A 27 -1.47 -7.17 -1.96
C VAL A 27 -2.37 -7.13 -0.71
N PRO A 28 -2.89 -5.98 -0.26
CA PRO A 28 -3.66 -5.93 0.99
C PRO A 28 -4.95 -6.73 0.88
N VAL A 29 -5.61 -6.69 -0.29
CA VAL A 29 -6.85 -7.44 -0.54
C VAL A 29 -6.59 -8.93 -0.53
N ILE A 30 -5.48 -9.38 -1.12
CA ILE A 30 -5.10 -10.79 -1.13
C ILE A 30 -4.79 -11.28 0.29
N LEU A 31 -4.09 -10.49 1.11
CA LEU A 31 -3.81 -10.83 2.52
C LEU A 31 -5.11 -10.98 3.33
N MET A 32 -6.04 -10.04 3.19
CA MET A 32 -7.35 -10.10 3.86
C MET A 32 -8.20 -11.31 3.38
N ALA A 33 -8.18 -11.60 2.08
CA ALA A 33 -8.88 -12.74 1.50
C ALA A 33 -8.31 -14.08 1.99
N MET A 34 -6.98 -14.21 2.09
CA MET A 34 -6.35 -15.41 2.63
C MET A 34 -6.76 -15.68 4.07
N ARG A 35 -6.85 -14.64 4.91
CA ARG A 35 -7.40 -14.76 6.26
C ARG A 35 -8.85 -15.25 6.26
N ALA A 36 -9.71 -14.64 5.44
CA ALA A 36 -11.12 -15.05 5.37
C ALA A 36 -11.28 -16.52 4.96
N VAL A 37 -10.47 -16.97 4.00
CA VAL A 37 -10.43 -18.39 3.59
C VAL A 37 -9.89 -19.28 4.71
N ALA A 38 -8.84 -18.86 5.42
CA ALA A 38 -8.28 -19.60 6.55
C ALA A 38 -9.29 -19.74 7.70
N GLU A 39 -10.01 -18.68 8.05
CA GLU A 39 -11.09 -18.70 9.05
C GLU A 39 -12.24 -19.63 8.64
N MET A 40 -12.50 -19.79 7.35
CA MET A 40 -13.58 -20.65 6.85
C MET A 40 -13.19 -22.14 6.83
N ILE A 41 -11.91 -22.47 6.65
CA ILE A 41 -11.43 -23.85 6.50
C ILE A 41 -10.85 -24.42 7.80
N LEU A 42 -10.20 -23.60 8.63
CA LEU A 42 -9.51 -24.08 9.83
C LEU A 42 -10.39 -24.00 11.10
N PRO A 43 -10.36 -25.03 11.96
CA PRO A 43 -11.00 -24.98 13.26
C PRO A 43 -10.32 -23.95 14.19
N LYS A 44 -11.13 -23.27 15.01
CA LYS A 44 -10.67 -22.24 15.95
C LYS A 44 -9.68 -22.83 16.96
N GLY A 45 -8.47 -22.27 17.01
CA GLY A 45 -7.41 -22.69 17.94
C GLY A 45 -6.12 -23.21 17.30
N HIS A 46 -6.05 -23.32 15.96
CA HIS A 46 -4.80 -23.65 15.27
C HIS A 46 -3.84 -22.45 15.26
N ALA A 47 -2.55 -22.68 15.55
CA ALA A 47 -1.52 -21.63 15.50
C ALA A 47 -1.42 -20.92 14.13
N PHE A 48 -1.76 -21.62 13.05
CA PHE A 48 -1.82 -21.05 11.71
C PHE A 48 -2.95 -20.02 11.54
N LEU A 49 -4.07 -20.20 12.24
CA LEU A 49 -5.19 -19.25 12.22
C LEU A 49 -4.79 -17.92 12.86
N THR A 50 -4.08 -17.95 13.99
CA THR A 50 -3.59 -16.72 14.66
C THR A 50 -2.63 -15.91 13.79
N VAL A 51 -1.75 -16.58 13.03
CA VAL A 51 -0.85 -15.91 12.09
C VAL A 51 -1.63 -15.34 10.90
N ALA A 52 -2.58 -16.08 10.36
CA ALA A 52 -3.43 -15.61 9.27
C ALA A 52 -4.34 -14.44 9.70
N GLU A 53 -4.90 -14.48 10.90
CA GLU A 53 -5.67 -13.39 11.51
C GLU A 53 -4.83 -12.12 11.64
N PHE A 54 -3.60 -12.24 12.12
CA PHE A 54 -2.69 -11.10 12.24
C PHE A 54 -2.27 -10.51 10.89
N LEU A 55 -1.89 -11.36 9.93
CA LEU A 55 -1.44 -10.89 8.61
C LEU A 55 -2.57 -10.37 7.73
N GLY A 56 -3.78 -10.89 7.90
CA GLY A 56 -4.98 -10.44 7.18
C GLY A 56 -5.85 -9.46 7.95
N ASP A 57 -5.41 -8.97 9.11
CA ASP A 57 -6.03 -7.80 9.72
C ASP A 57 -5.89 -6.60 8.77
N PRO A 58 -6.96 -5.83 8.49
CA PRO A 58 -6.90 -4.73 7.53
C PRO A 58 -5.81 -3.70 7.85
N VAL A 59 -5.53 -3.40 9.12
CA VAL A 59 -4.50 -2.43 9.51
C VAL A 59 -3.11 -3.00 9.25
N MET A 60 -2.87 -4.26 9.63
CA MET A 60 -1.59 -4.92 9.37
C MET A 60 -1.34 -5.15 7.88
N ALA A 61 -2.37 -5.58 7.13
CA ALA A 61 -2.29 -5.81 5.70
C ALA A 61 -1.99 -4.52 4.93
N THR A 62 -2.62 -3.40 5.30
CA THR A 62 -2.34 -2.09 4.68
C THR A 62 -0.96 -1.59 5.04
N LEU A 63 -0.48 -1.80 6.27
CA LEU A 63 0.90 -1.47 6.65
C LEU A 63 1.93 -2.24 5.80
N ILE A 64 1.76 -3.55 5.67
CA ILE A 64 2.63 -4.40 4.84
C ILE A 64 2.57 -3.95 3.37
N ALA A 65 1.38 -3.66 2.86
CA ALA A 65 1.21 -3.16 1.50
C ALA A 65 1.93 -1.82 1.27
N VAL A 66 1.89 -0.89 2.23
CA VAL A 66 2.60 0.39 2.16
C VAL A 66 4.11 0.17 2.15
N LEU A 67 4.64 -0.73 2.99
CA LEU A 67 6.06 -1.08 2.98
C LEU A 67 6.49 -1.64 1.61
N ILE A 68 5.71 -2.56 1.06
CA ILE A 68 5.94 -3.12 -0.28
C ILE A 68 5.84 -2.03 -1.34
N ALA A 69 4.85 -1.13 -1.26
CA ALA A 69 4.69 -0.03 -2.22
C ALA A 69 5.86 0.94 -2.20
N MET A 70 6.40 1.30 -1.03
CA MET A 70 7.61 2.13 -0.92
C MET A 70 8.81 1.47 -1.59
N PHE A 71 8.96 0.16 -1.44
CA PHE A 71 10.05 -0.59 -2.09
C PHE A 71 9.84 -0.71 -3.61
N THR A 72 8.62 -1.04 -4.04
CA THR A 72 8.31 -1.39 -5.43
C THR A 72 8.11 -0.16 -6.32
N PHE A 73 7.51 0.91 -5.79
CA PHE A 73 7.27 2.16 -6.51
C PHE A 73 8.29 3.26 -6.20
N GLY A 74 8.93 3.22 -5.03
CA GLY A 74 9.95 4.18 -4.63
C GLY A 74 11.35 3.74 -5.06
N LEU A 75 11.93 2.81 -4.29
CA LEU A 75 13.34 2.42 -4.43
C LEU A 75 13.62 1.73 -5.77
N ASN A 76 12.75 0.83 -6.23
CA ASN A 76 12.89 0.13 -7.51
C ASN A 76 12.67 1.05 -8.75
N ARG A 77 12.27 2.30 -8.54
CA ARG A 77 12.10 3.34 -9.57
C ARG A 77 13.24 4.37 -9.56
N GLY A 78 14.23 4.21 -8.67
CA GLY A 78 15.37 5.12 -8.53
C GLY A 78 15.07 6.41 -7.74
N ARG A 79 13.95 6.47 -7.01
CA ARG A 79 13.65 7.62 -6.12
C ARG A 79 14.44 7.52 -4.82
N SER A 80 14.95 8.65 -4.33
CA SER A 80 15.61 8.70 -3.03
C SER A 80 14.59 8.59 -1.89
N MET A 81 15.04 8.13 -0.72
CA MET A 81 14.18 8.02 0.46
C MET A 81 13.59 9.38 0.88
N ASP A 82 14.36 10.46 0.69
CA ASP A 82 13.90 11.83 0.97
C ASP A 82 12.73 12.24 0.06
N GLN A 83 12.80 11.93 -1.23
CA GLN A 83 11.71 12.22 -2.18
C GLN A 83 10.42 11.44 -1.86
N ILE A 84 10.56 10.20 -1.38
CA ILE A 84 9.43 9.39 -0.93
C ILE A 84 8.82 10.04 0.32
N ASN A 85 9.64 10.46 1.29
CA ASN A 85 9.19 11.11 2.51
C ASN A 85 8.44 12.42 2.21
N ASP A 86 9.00 13.29 1.37
CA ASP A 86 8.36 14.56 0.98
C ASP A 86 6.97 14.33 0.36
N THR A 87 6.85 13.29 -0.48
CA THR A 87 5.57 12.91 -1.11
C THR A 87 4.57 12.43 -0.05
N LEU A 88 5.01 11.62 0.91
CA LEU A 88 4.17 11.14 2.01
C LEU A 88 3.70 12.30 2.89
N VAL A 89 4.60 13.21 3.29
CA VAL A 89 4.28 14.38 4.13
C VAL A 89 3.27 15.28 3.44
N SER A 90 3.47 15.58 2.15
CA SER A 90 2.53 16.37 1.36
C SER A 90 1.14 15.72 1.30
N SER A 91 1.08 14.40 1.09
CA SER A 91 -0.17 13.64 1.04
C SER A 91 -0.90 13.63 2.39
N ILE A 92 -0.17 13.40 3.49
CA ILE A 92 -0.72 13.41 4.85
C ILE A 92 -1.25 14.80 5.21
N LYS A 93 -0.56 15.87 4.81
CA LYS A 93 -1.00 17.25 5.05
C LYS A 93 -2.38 17.52 4.43
N ILE A 94 -2.64 17.00 3.23
CA ILE A 94 -3.94 17.14 2.56
C ILE A 94 -5.04 16.42 3.36
N ILE A 95 -4.78 15.19 3.79
CA ILE A 95 -5.73 14.41 4.61
C ILE A 95 -5.99 15.10 5.96
N ALA A 96 -4.95 15.63 6.60
CA ALA A 96 -5.07 16.36 7.86
C ALA A 96 -5.93 17.61 7.73
N MET A 97 -5.81 18.37 6.62
CA MET A 97 -6.68 19.52 6.35
C MET A 97 -8.14 19.14 6.12
N MET A 98 -8.43 17.93 5.60
CA MET A 98 -9.80 17.45 5.45
C MET A 98 -10.46 17.01 6.77
N LEU A 99 -9.66 16.62 7.76
CA LEU A 99 -10.16 16.16 9.06
C LEU A 99 -10.41 17.30 10.06
N LEU A 100 -9.92 18.50 9.78
CA LEU A 100 -10.07 19.73 10.59
C LEU A 100 -11.25 20.57 10.10
#